data_AF-A0A925QN66-F1
#
_entry.id   AF-A0A925QN66-F1
#
_cell.length_a   1.000
_cell.length_b   1.000
_cell.length_c   1.000
_cell.angle_alpha   90.00
_cell.angle_beta   90.00
_cell.angle_gamma   90.00
#
_symmetry.space_group_name_H-M   'P 1'
#
loop_
_entity.id
_entity.type
_entity.pdbx_description
1 polymer ?
#
loop_
_entity_poly.entity_id
_entity_poly.type
_entity_poly.pdbx_seq_one_letter_code
_entity_poly.pdbx_strand_id
1 'polypeptide(L)' 'MTEQLAAASSPTLREQGDAGGPGVWAASGAWTLKSIAGRYSTLEGEIAAAAAGARGWDLSGIATLDGAGAV' A
#
# COMPACT_ATOMS: atom_id res chain seq x y z
N MET A 1 -24.74 -10.82 16.68
CA MET A 1 -24.08 -9.63 16.14
C MET A 1 -22.59 -9.93 16.14
N THR A 2 -22.11 -10.58 15.09
CA THR A 2 -20.72 -11.04 14.98
C THR A 2 -19.93 -9.86 14.47
N GLU A 3 -19.12 -9.26 15.34
CA GLU A 3 -18.06 -8.35 14.91
C GLU A 3 -17.08 -9.17 14.08
N GLN A 4 -17.30 -9.16 12.76
CA GLN A 4 -16.27 -9.54 11.81
C GLN A 4 -15.19 -8.48 11.99
N LEU A 5 -14.23 -8.77 12.87
CA LEU A 5 -12.95 -8.10 12.94
C LEU A 5 -12.48 -7.97 11.49
N ALA A 6 -12.62 -6.76 10.94
CA ALA A 6 -12.04 -6.45 9.65
C ALA A 6 -10.57 -6.78 9.82
N ALA A 7 -10.13 -7.90 9.23
CA ALA A 7 -8.71 -8.19 9.15
C ALA A 7 -8.12 -6.95 8.48
N ALA A 8 -7.46 -6.10 9.27
CA ALA A 8 -6.82 -4.90 8.77
C ALA A 8 -5.88 -5.41 7.68
N SER A 9 -6.31 -5.24 6.43
CA SER A 9 -5.64 -5.91 5.32
C SER A 9 -4.27 -5.27 5.25
N SER A 10 -3.21 -6.07 5.37
CA SER A 10 -1.85 -5.55 5.41
C SER A 10 -1.57 -4.67 4.19
N PRO A 11 -0.80 -3.59 4.33
CA PRO A 11 -0.42 -2.77 3.19
C PRO A 11 0.35 -3.62 2.19
N THR A 12 -0.02 -3.45 0.93
CA THR A 12 0.54 -4.18 -0.20
C THR A 12 0.82 -3.22 -1.34
N LEU A 13 1.89 -3.53 -2.07
CA LEU A 13 2.35 -2.84 -3.26
C LEU A 13 2.48 -3.85 -4.39
N ARG A 14 1.92 -3.51 -5.54
CA ARG A 14 2.03 -4.36 -6.74
C ARG A 14 2.07 -3.50 -8.00
N GLU A 15 2.87 -3.91 -8.96
CA GLU A 15 2.81 -3.33 -10.30
C GLU A 15 1.51 -3.77 -10.98
N GLN A 16 0.74 -2.82 -11.51
CA GLN A 16 -0.45 -3.12 -12.29
C GLN A 16 -0.03 -3.49 -13.72
N GLY A 17 0.09 -4.79 -13.98
CA GLY A 17 0.23 -5.29 -15.35
C GLY A 17 -1.01 -4.93 -16.18
N ASP A 18 -0.78 -4.21 -17.29
CA ASP A 18 -1.69 -3.88 -18.40
C ASP A 18 -3.04 -3.17 -18.11
N ALA A 19 -3.48 -3.03 -16.85
CA ALA A 19 -4.70 -2.27 -16.53
C ALA A 19 -4.47 -0.75 -16.44
N GLY A 20 -3.23 -0.31 -16.16
CA GLY A 20 -2.82 1.10 -16.08
C GLY A 20 -1.65 1.50 -17.01
N GLY A 21 -1.16 0.55 -17.79
CA GLY A 21 0.09 0.67 -18.56
C GLY A 21 1.34 0.35 -17.73
N PRO A 22 2.48 0.05 -18.38
CA PRO A 22 3.72 -0.31 -17.71
C PRO A 22 4.20 0.80 -16.77
N GLY A 23 4.64 0.45 -15.57
CA GLY A 23 5.14 1.39 -14.57
C GLY A 23 4.07 2.05 -13.69
N VAL A 24 2.81 1.64 -13.72
CA VAL A 24 1.82 2.06 -12.71
C VAL A 24 1.81 1.09 -11.54
N TRP A 25 1.96 1.62 -10.32
CA TRP A 25 1.96 0.84 -9.08
C TRP A 25 0.68 1.05 -8.29
N ALA A 26 0.08 -0.02 -7.79
CA ALA A 26 -1.08 0.04 -6.93
C ALA A 26 -0.70 -0.19 -5.47
N ALA A 27 -1.14 0.73 -4.62
CA ALA A 27 -1.14 0.59 -3.18
C ALA A 27 -2.53 0.14 -2.71
N SER A 28 -2.58 -0.89 -1.88
CA SER A 28 -3.85 -1.35 -1.32
C SER A 28 -3.74 -1.84 0.12
N GLY A 29 -4.88 -1.98 0.79
CA GLY A 29 -4.97 -2.38 2.19
C GLY A 29 -4.95 -1.18 3.14
N ALA A 30 -4.63 -1.43 4.41
CA ALA A 30 -4.56 -0.42 5.46
C ALA A 30 -3.14 0.13 5.59
N TRP A 31 -2.99 1.43 5.52
CA TRP A 31 -1.74 2.18 5.67
C TRP A 31 -1.80 2.99 6.97
N THR A 32 -1.64 2.28 8.07
CA THR A 32 -1.74 2.80 9.44
C THR A 32 -0.49 2.43 10.23
N LEU A 33 -0.17 3.15 11.32
CA LEU A 33 0.92 2.79 12.23
C LEU A 33 0.90 1.30 12.60
N LYS A 34 -0.29 0.79 12.92
CA LYS A 34 -0.49 -0.58 13.36
C LYS A 34 -0.21 -1.60 12.25
N SER A 35 -0.58 -1.28 11.01
CA SER A 35 -0.46 -2.21 9.89
C SER A 35 0.94 -2.22 9.25
N ILE A 36 1.72 -1.16 9.44
CA ILE A 36 3.13 -1.08 9.02
C ILE A 36 4.12 -1.47 10.13
N ALA A 37 3.64 -1.62 11.37
CA ALA A 37 4.48 -1.97 12.52
C ALA A 37 5.28 -3.26 12.25
N GLY A 38 6.60 -3.18 12.43
CA GLY A 38 7.52 -4.30 12.18
C GLY A 38 7.83 -4.57 10.70
N ARG A 39 7.22 -3.82 9.76
CA ARG A 39 7.46 -3.93 8.31
C ARG A 39 7.93 -2.62 7.67
N TYR A 40 8.09 -1.56 8.45
CA TYR A 40 8.41 -0.22 7.95
C TYR A 40 9.60 -0.20 6.98
N SER A 41 10.77 -0.71 7.39
CA SER A 41 11.97 -0.68 6.53
C SER A 41 11.82 -1.53 5.26
N THR A 42 11.05 -2.61 5.32
CA THR A 42 10.75 -3.43 4.14
C THR A 42 9.85 -2.65 3.17
N LEU A 43 8.77 -2.05 3.68
CA LEU A 43 7.85 -1.25 2.89
C LEU A 43 8.54 -0.01 2.30
N GLU A 44 9.41 0.65 3.06
CA GLU A 44 10.22 1.76 2.57
C GLU A 44 11.10 1.35 1.38
N GLY A 45 11.75 0.18 1.46
CA GLY A 45 12.53 -0.37 0.35
C GLY A 45 11.68 -0.73 -0.88
N GLU A 46 10.50 -1.31 -0.67
CA GLU A 46 9.56 -1.63 -1.74
C GLU A 46 9.04 -0.36 -2.44
N ILE A 47 8.71 0.69 -1.66
CA ILE A 47 8.29 1.99 -2.20
C ILE A 47 9.43 2.65 -2.97
N ALA A 48 10.65 2.64 -2.44
CA ALA A 48 11.80 3.23 -3.11
C ALA A 48 12.12 2.52 -4.44
N ALA A 49 12.04 1.19 -4.45
CA ALA A 49 12.21 0.40 -5.67
C ALA A 49 11.11 0.67 -6.70
N ALA A 50 9.85 0.74 -6.26
CA ALA A 50 8.73 1.10 -7.11
C ALA A 50 8.87 2.52 -7.68
N ALA A 51 9.22 3.50 -6.84
CA ALA A 51 9.37 4.90 -7.20
C ALA A 51 10.47 5.15 -8.24
N ALA A 52 11.53 4.33 -8.26
CA ALA A 52 12.63 4.45 -9.22
C ALA A 52 12.19 4.24 -10.68
N GLY A 53 11.06 3.55 -10.91
CA GLY A 53 10.50 3.29 -12.25
C GLY A 53 9.03 3.66 -12.41
N ALA A 54 8.37 4.19 -11.37
CA ALA A 54 6.95 4.46 -11.39
C ALA A 54 6.61 5.65 -12.30
N ARG A 55 5.65 5.43 -13.19
CA ARG A 55 4.97 6.47 -13.98
C ARG A 55 3.72 7.00 -13.30
N GLY A 56 3.18 6.25 -12.34
CA GLY A 56 1.97 6.62 -11.62
C GLY A 56 1.66 5.71 -10.44
N TRP A 57 0.78 6.19 -9.57
CA TRP A 57 0.34 5.50 -8.37
C TRP A 57 -1.19 5.42 -8.34
N ASP A 58 -1.70 4.19 -8.23
CA ASP A 58 -3.11 3.95 -7.94
C ASP A 58 -3.27 3.72 -6.44
N LEU A 59 -3.93 4.68 -5.78
CA LEU A 59 -4.19 4.67 -4.34
C LEU A 59 -5.65 4.28 -4.01
N SER A 60 -6.46 3.97 -5.03
CA SER A 60 -7.88 3.66 -4.85
C SER A 60 -8.13 2.40 -4.01
N GLY A 61 -7.13 1.52 -3.89
CA GLY A 61 -7.16 0.33 -3.06
C GLY A 61 -6.83 0.57 -1.59
N ILE A 62 -6.46 1.78 -1.18
CA ILE A 62 -6.17 2.10 0.22
C ILE A 62 -7.49 2.18 1.00
N ALA A 63 -7.69 1.24 1.91
CA ALA A 63 -8.91 1.14 2.71
C ALA A 63 -8.91 2.10 3.91
N THR A 64 -7.73 2.42 4.45
CA THR A 64 -7.56 3.32 5.59
C THR A 64 -6.16 3.90 5.58
N LEU A 65 -6.04 5.21 5.83
CA LEU A 65 -4.79 5.95 5.90
C LEU A 65 -4.79 6.74 7.21
N ASP A 66 -3.75 6.59 8.04
CA ASP A 66 -3.53 7.46 9.21
C ASP A 66 -2.28 8.32 9.03
N GLY A 67 -1.99 9.15 10.03
CA GLY A 67 -0.86 10.08 9.99
C GLY A 67 0.50 9.43 9.73
N ALA A 68 0.69 8.12 9.95
CA ALA A 68 1.94 7.44 9.59
C ALA A 68 1.96 6.85 8.18
N GLY A 69 0.80 6.65 7.56
CA GLY A 69 0.75 6.29 6.14
C GLY A 69 0.92 7.50 5.21
N ALA A 70 0.84 8.72 5.74
CA ALA A 70 0.91 9.97 4.99
C ALA A 70 2.27 10.68 5.01
N VAL A 71 3.28 10.14 5.72
CA VAL A 71 4.61 10.76 5.93
C VAL A 71 5.64 10.24 4.94
#